data_AF-A0A3D2MSU4-F1
#
_entry.id   AF-A0A3D2MSU4-F1
#
_cell.length_a   1.000
_cell.length_b   1.000
_cell.length_c   1.000
_cell.angle_alpha   90.00
_cell.angle_beta   90.00
_cell.angle_gamma   90.00
#
_symmetry.space_group_name_H-M   'P 1'
#
loop_
_entity.id
_entity.type
_entity.pdbx_description
1 polymer ?
#
loop_
_entity_poly.entity_id
_entity_poly.type
_entity_poly.pdbx_seq_one_letter_code
_entity_poly.pdbx_strand_id
1 'polypeptide(L)'
;MASSPSKRSSSFSERLYRLLLLSYPAKFRQGYGDEMLQTFRCYRQELLQRDDKWGVAHLWSFVAYDLAKTVFIEHWRECDTHLKRFFAISGRKNTTLIPQFSLNVAQRTDIGRLRESNEDNLASVIPDDPEVLASRGALFVVADGLGGHKKGEVASDIAVRSISDAYYQDKHDEIPISLQQAVQQANRNIRDANSEMGTTCVAAVLQGDTAYIANVGDSRAYIVRNGSVKQISQDHSIVADEMRAGLITADQARNHPQRNIITRCLGTKTEVEVDIFSEKVQEGDLLVLCTDGLSAVVTDEELG
;
A
#
# COMPACT_ATOMS: atom_id res chain seq x y z
N MET A 1 56.39 10.41 17.64
CA MET A 1 55.63 11.22 18.62
C MET A 1 54.32 11.61 17.94
N ALA A 2 53.23 10.91 18.27
CA ALA A 2 52.11 11.46 19.04
C ALA A 2 51.43 12.64 18.31
N SER A 3 50.15 12.59 17.94
CA SER A 3 49.04 12.21 18.80
C SER A 3 47.84 11.65 18.02
N SER A 4 47.35 10.51 18.50
CA SER A 4 46.00 9.98 18.29
C SER A 4 44.92 11.06 18.43
N PRO A 5 43.92 11.15 17.53
CA PRO A 5 42.80 12.06 17.73
C PRO A 5 41.89 11.50 18.83
N SER A 6 42.07 12.07 20.01
CA SER A 6 41.13 12.24 21.12
C SER A 6 39.77 11.52 21.02
N LYS A 7 39.53 10.60 21.95
CA LYS A 7 38.19 10.30 22.49
C LYS A 7 37.49 11.61 22.87
N ARG A 8 36.71 12.19 21.95
CA ARG A 8 35.97 13.45 22.19
C ARG A 8 34.64 13.12 22.86
N SER A 9 34.45 13.75 24.02
CA SER A 9 33.30 13.62 24.91
C SER A 9 31.97 13.65 24.14
N SER A 10 31.13 12.64 24.36
CA SER A 10 29.72 12.69 23.97
C SER A 10 29.10 14.01 24.46
N SER A 11 28.55 14.83 23.56
CA SER A 11 27.86 16.06 23.91
C SER A 11 26.77 15.76 24.96
N PHE A 12 26.53 16.70 25.88
CA PHE A 12 25.43 16.59 26.86
C PHE A 12 24.10 16.19 26.21
N SER A 13 23.83 16.76 25.02
CA SER A 13 22.67 16.43 24.18
C SER A 13 22.59 14.96 23.77
N GLU A 14 23.71 14.35 23.40
CA GLU A 14 23.76 12.94 23.01
C GLU A 14 23.60 12.01 24.21
N ARG A 15 24.18 12.39 25.37
CA ARG A 15 23.95 11.65 26.63
C ARG A 15 22.48 11.68 27.03
N LEU A 16 21.85 12.84 26.90
CA LEU A 16 20.44 13.00 27.19
C LEU A 16 19.58 12.18 26.21
N TYR A 17 19.85 12.23 24.92
CA TYR A 17 19.11 11.43 23.93
C TYR A 17 19.29 9.92 24.15
N ARG A 18 20.49 9.45 24.49
CA ARG A 18 20.73 8.05 24.87
C ARG A 18 19.93 7.63 26.11
N LEU A 19 19.79 8.52 27.11
CA LEU A 19 18.93 8.28 28.27
C LEU A 19 17.45 8.22 27.87
N LEU A 20 17.00 9.10 26.97
CA LEU A 20 15.64 9.06 26.44
C LEU A 20 15.38 7.76 25.68
N LEU A 21 16.34 7.24 24.92
CA LEU A 21 16.18 5.94 24.25
C LEU A 21 15.92 4.79 25.23
N LEU A 22 16.37 4.88 26.50
CA LEU A 22 16.06 3.87 27.51
C LEU A 22 14.57 3.80 27.89
N SER A 23 13.78 4.82 27.52
CA SER A 23 12.32 4.76 27.66
C SER A 23 11.66 3.86 26.62
N TYR A 24 12.35 3.43 25.57
CA TYR A 24 11.84 2.39 24.66
C TYR A 24 12.08 1.00 25.22
N PRO A 25 11.24 0.01 24.84
CA PRO A 25 11.44 -1.35 25.27
C PRO A 25 12.73 -1.98 24.73
N ALA A 26 13.28 -2.96 25.46
CA ALA A 26 14.63 -3.47 25.21
C ALA A 26 14.81 -4.06 23.81
N LYS A 27 13.81 -4.77 23.28
CA LYS A 27 13.83 -5.36 21.94
C LYS A 27 13.86 -4.30 20.83
N PHE A 28 13.04 -3.25 20.98
CA PHE A 28 13.00 -2.13 20.03
C PHE A 28 14.35 -1.40 19.97
N ARG A 29 14.97 -1.18 21.13
CA ARG A 29 16.29 -0.54 21.22
C ARG A 29 17.38 -1.36 20.54
N GLN A 30 17.30 -2.69 20.56
CA GLN A 30 18.28 -3.56 19.91
C GLN A 30 18.18 -3.50 18.38
N GLY A 31 16.99 -3.29 17.82
CA GLY A 31 16.79 -3.20 16.37
C GLY A 31 17.10 -1.82 15.78
N TYR A 32 16.67 -0.75 16.45
CA TYR A 32 16.64 0.60 15.85
C TYR A 32 17.41 1.65 16.66
N GLY A 33 17.93 1.31 17.84
CA GLY A 33 18.57 2.26 18.76
C GLY A 33 19.78 2.97 18.19
N ASP A 34 20.63 2.25 17.45
CA ASP A 34 21.85 2.80 16.86
C ASP A 34 21.56 3.73 15.67
N GLU A 35 20.58 3.39 14.84
CA GLU A 35 20.14 4.21 13.70
C GLU A 35 19.51 5.53 14.17
N MET A 36 18.60 5.48 15.16
CA MET A 36 17.99 6.69 15.74
C MET A 36 19.05 7.64 16.32
N LEU A 37 20.05 7.07 17.00
CA LEU A 37 21.15 7.85 17.55
C LEU A 37 22.03 8.47 16.45
N GLN A 38 22.27 7.75 15.36
CA GLN A 38 23.01 8.27 14.21
C GLN A 38 22.27 9.42 13.53
N THR A 39 20.97 9.27 13.30
CA THR A 39 20.12 10.33 12.73
C THR A 39 20.10 11.58 13.61
N PHE A 40 19.96 11.42 14.93
CA PHE A 40 20.05 12.55 15.87
C PHE A 40 21.41 13.27 15.80
N ARG A 41 22.51 12.50 15.68
CA ARG A 41 23.85 13.08 15.53
C ARG A 41 24.00 13.89 14.24
N CYS A 42 23.51 13.36 13.11
CA CYS A 42 23.54 14.05 11.82
C CYS A 42 22.78 15.38 11.89
N TYR A 43 21.53 15.34 12.37
CA TYR A 43 20.67 16.53 12.42
C TYR A 43 21.24 17.61 13.35
N ARG A 44 21.79 17.21 14.51
CA ARG A 44 22.45 18.15 15.43
C ARG A 44 23.70 18.78 14.82
N GLN A 45 24.50 18.01 14.08
CA GLN A 45 25.72 18.51 13.46
C GLN A 45 25.41 19.57 12.40
N GLU A 46 24.35 19.37 11.61
CA GLU A 46 23.87 20.36 10.64
C GLU A 46 23.40 21.66 11.31
N LEU A 47 22.66 21.56 12.42
CA LEU A 47 22.18 22.75 13.15
C LEU A 47 23.31 23.56 13.79
N LEU A 48 24.35 22.89 14.30
CA LEU A 48 25.53 23.55 14.85
C LEU A 48 26.37 24.26 13.77
N GLN A 49 26.37 23.76 12.53
CA GLN A 49 27.05 24.43 11.41
C GLN A 49 26.34 25.72 10.97
N ARG A 50 25.04 25.84 11.25
CA ARG A 50 24.21 27.01 10.88
C ARG A 50 24.09 28.07 11.98
N ASP A 51 24.70 27.85 13.15
CA ASP A 51 24.60 28.67 14.36
C ASP A 51 23.15 29.04 14.76
N ASP A 52 22.21 28.15 14.41
CA ASP A 52 20.77 28.37 14.57
C ASP A 52 20.28 27.85 15.93
N LYS A 53 20.20 28.76 16.90
CA LYS A 53 19.70 28.47 18.25
C LYS A 53 18.23 28.07 18.26
N TRP A 54 17.43 28.54 17.30
CA TRP A 54 16.01 28.20 17.19
C TRP A 54 15.81 26.80 16.62
N GLY A 55 16.63 26.39 15.65
CA GLY A 55 16.63 25.04 15.11
C GLY A 55 16.92 23.95 16.15
N VAL A 56 17.81 24.22 17.12
CA VAL A 56 18.09 23.28 18.23
C VAL A 56 16.87 23.12 19.16
N ALA A 57 16.18 24.22 19.49
CA ALA A 57 14.96 24.16 20.30
C ALA A 57 13.85 23.37 19.58
N HIS A 58 13.67 23.61 18.28
CA HIS A 58 12.70 22.90 17.45
C HIS A 58 13.00 21.40 17.34
N LEU A 59 14.28 21.02 17.19
CA LEU A 59 14.69 19.62 17.21
C LEU A 59 14.31 18.93 18.53
N TRP A 60 14.52 19.59 19.66
CA TRP A 60 14.14 19.01 20.96
C TRP A 60 12.62 18.91 21.15
N SER A 61 11.85 19.86 20.64
CA SER A 61 10.38 19.76 20.62
C SER A 61 9.90 18.59 19.75
N PHE A 62 10.50 18.41 18.57
CA PHE A 62 10.21 17.29 17.68
C PHE A 62 10.59 15.95 18.32
N VAL A 63 11.80 15.84 18.88
CA VAL A 63 12.27 14.65 19.59
C VAL A 63 11.37 14.33 20.78
N ALA A 64 10.96 15.32 21.58
CA ALA A 64 10.08 15.07 22.71
C ALA A 64 8.68 14.58 22.29
N TYR A 65 8.14 15.16 21.21
CA TYR A 65 6.85 14.74 20.65
C TYR A 65 6.92 13.33 20.06
N ASP A 66 7.94 13.05 19.24
CA ASP A 66 8.17 11.73 18.65
C ASP A 66 8.43 10.67 19.73
N LEU A 67 9.23 11.00 20.74
CA LEU A 67 9.46 10.13 21.88
C LEU A 67 8.15 9.82 22.62
N ALA A 68 7.34 10.84 22.94
CA ALA A 68 6.09 10.63 23.66
C ALA A 68 5.10 9.77 22.87
N LYS A 69 5.01 9.96 21.55
CA LYS A 69 4.13 9.19 20.67
C LYS A 69 4.62 7.75 20.52
N THR A 70 5.89 7.57 20.18
CA THR A 70 6.43 6.27 19.78
C THR A 70 6.74 5.39 20.99
N VAL A 71 7.21 5.95 22.12
CA VAL A 71 7.42 5.19 23.37
C VAL A 71 6.10 4.64 23.90
N PHE A 72 5.03 5.43 23.88
CA PHE A 72 3.71 4.98 24.34
C PHE A 72 3.17 3.85 23.48
N ILE A 73 3.29 3.97 22.15
CA ILE A 73 2.87 2.92 21.20
C ILE A 73 3.66 1.63 21.44
N GLU A 74 4.98 1.71 21.58
CA GLU A 74 5.83 0.51 21.72
C GLU A 74 5.71 -0.15 23.10
N HIS A 75 5.55 0.63 24.18
CA HIS A 75 5.22 0.06 25.48
C HIS A 75 3.83 -0.59 25.49
N TRP A 76 2.87 -0.05 24.74
CA TRP A 76 1.55 -0.65 24.59
C TRP A 76 1.62 -1.99 23.83
N ARG A 77 2.43 -2.07 22.77
CA ARG A 77 2.67 -3.31 22.00
C ARG A 77 3.29 -4.43 22.84
N GLU A 78 4.25 -4.13 23.73
CA GLU A 78 4.89 -5.13 24.59
C GLU A 78 4.03 -5.48 25.83
N CYS A 79 3.22 -4.54 26.34
CA CYS A 79 2.22 -4.83 27.39
C CYS A 79 1.04 -5.66 26.88
N ASP A 80 0.58 -5.45 25.65
CA ASP A 80 -0.51 -6.22 25.04
C ASP A 80 -0.16 -7.71 24.90
N THR A 81 1.11 -8.04 24.63
CA THR A 81 1.58 -9.44 24.60
C THR A 81 1.53 -10.11 25.98
N HIS A 82 1.71 -9.34 27.08
CA HIS A 82 1.61 -9.84 28.45
C HIS A 82 0.16 -9.85 28.98
N LEU A 83 -0.68 -8.89 28.59
CA LEU A 83 -2.10 -8.86 28.94
C LEU A 83 -2.90 -9.97 28.23
N LYS A 84 -2.56 -10.32 26.99
CA LYS A 84 -3.16 -11.46 26.25
C LYS A 84 -2.97 -12.81 26.95
N ARG A 85 -1.92 -12.97 27.78
CA ARG A 85 -1.73 -14.16 28.65
C ARG A 85 -2.56 -14.14 29.94
N PHE A 86 -2.93 -12.96 30.43
CA PHE A 86 -3.64 -12.80 31.71
C PHE A 86 -5.17 -12.71 31.54
N PHE A 87 -5.65 -12.15 30.42
CA PHE A 87 -7.08 -12.04 30.12
C PHE A 87 -7.69 -13.26 29.41
N ALA A 88 -6.90 -14.28 29.09
CA ALA A 88 -7.40 -15.57 28.60
C ALA A 88 -8.26 -16.35 29.63
N ILE A 89 -8.40 -15.85 30.87
CA ILE A 89 -9.26 -16.43 31.91
C ILE A 89 -10.12 -15.34 32.57
N SER A 90 -10.96 -14.64 31.80
CA SER A 90 -12.28 -14.19 32.29
C SER A 90 -13.12 -13.52 31.21
N GLY A 91 -14.06 -14.31 30.68
CA GLY A 91 -15.41 -13.89 30.31
C GLY A 91 -15.61 -12.59 29.54
N ARG A 92 -15.68 -12.69 28.20
CA ARG A 92 -16.83 -12.22 27.42
C ARG A 92 -16.83 -12.91 26.06
N LYS A 93 -18.01 -13.37 25.66
CA LYS A 93 -18.30 -13.97 24.36
C LYS A 93 -17.80 -13.02 23.26
N ASN A 94 -16.79 -13.44 22.51
CA ASN A 94 -16.60 -13.00 21.13
C ASN A 94 -15.97 -14.18 20.39
N THR A 95 -16.76 -14.69 19.45
CA THR A 95 -16.42 -15.71 18.48
C THR A 95 -15.05 -15.40 17.90
N THR A 96 -14.07 -16.27 18.15
CA THR A 96 -12.82 -16.29 17.40
C THR A 96 -13.20 -16.53 15.94
N LEU A 97 -13.23 -15.48 15.12
CA LEU A 97 -13.44 -15.59 13.68
C LEU A 97 -12.18 -16.24 13.10
N ILE A 98 -12.21 -17.57 12.99
CA ILE A 98 -11.23 -18.33 12.22
C ILE A 98 -11.37 -17.83 10.77
N PRO A 99 -10.28 -17.47 10.07
CA PRO A 99 -10.35 -17.17 8.65
C PRO A 99 -10.99 -18.37 7.93
N GLN A 100 -12.09 -18.12 7.21
CA GLN A 100 -12.94 -19.17 6.63
C GLN A 100 -12.22 -19.95 5.51
N PHE A 101 -11.11 -19.41 4.99
CA PHE A 101 -10.31 -19.99 3.92
C PHE A 101 -8.81 -19.87 4.23
N SER A 102 -8.03 -20.83 3.74
CA SER A 102 -6.59 -20.68 3.60
C SER A 102 -6.28 -19.94 2.30
N LEU A 103 -5.59 -18.81 2.37
CA LEU A 103 -5.26 -18.00 1.21
C LEU A 103 -3.84 -18.32 0.71
N ASN A 104 -3.72 -18.74 -0.55
CA ASN A 104 -2.44 -18.86 -1.24
C ASN A 104 -2.28 -17.66 -2.19
N VAL A 105 -1.17 -16.95 -2.08
CA VAL A 105 -0.91 -15.75 -2.88
C VAL A 105 0.38 -15.94 -3.68
N ALA A 106 0.31 -15.61 -4.97
CA ALA A 106 1.45 -15.53 -5.85
C ALA A 106 1.44 -14.18 -6.55
N GLN A 107 2.62 -13.61 -6.76
CA GLN A 107 2.80 -12.33 -7.43
C GLN A 107 3.95 -12.42 -8.40
N ARG A 108 3.80 -11.78 -9.56
CA ARG A 108 4.83 -11.71 -10.58
C ARG A 108 4.67 -10.44 -11.38
N THR A 109 5.78 -9.80 -11.67
CA THR A 109 5.88 -8.69 -12.61
C THR A 109 7.07 -8.93 -13.54
N ASP A 110 6.98 -8.47 -14.77
CA ASP A 110 8.01 -8.65 -15.79
C ASP A 110 8.00 -7.43 -16.73
N ILE A 111 9.18 -6.93 -17.09
CA ILE A 111 9.33 -5.79 -18.02
C ILE A 111 8.82 -6.10 -19.43
N GLY A 112 8.71 -7.39 -19.77
CA GLY A 112 8.41 -7.86 -21.11
C GLY A 112 9.63 -7.73 -22.03
N ARG A 113 9.37 -7.73 -23.34
CA ARG A 113 10.43 -7.74 -24.37
C ARG A 113 10.60 -6.41 -25.10
N LEU A 114 9.68 -5.47 -24.89
CA LEU A 114 9.57 -4.25 -25.70
C LEU A 114 9.85 -2.97 -24.92
N ARG A 115 9.64 -2.96 -23.59
CA ARG A 115 9.81 -1.77 -22.75
C ARG A 115 11.23 -1.69 -22.21
N GLU A 116 11.71 -0.46 -21.97
CA GLU A 116 13.02 -0.20 -21.36
C GLU A 116 13.00 -0.17 -19.83
N SER A 117 11.83 0.08 -19.24
CA SER A 117 11.56 0.05 -17.81
C SER A 117 10.23 -0.62 -17.52
N ASN A 118 10.13 -1.24 -16.34
CA ASN A 118 8.87 -1.77 -15.84
C ASN A 118 8.15 -0.66 -15.06
N GLU A 119 6.98 -0.26 -15.52
CA GLU A 119 6.15 0.76 -14.88
C GLU A 119 5.00 0.12 -14.08
N ASP A 120 4.90 -1.22 -14.07
CA ASP A 120 3.92 -1.97 -13.29
C ASP A 120 4.39 -2.15 -11.85
N ASN A 121 3.47 -2.00 -10.91
CA ASN A 121 3.72 -2.26 -9.50
C ASN A 121 2.56 -3.02 -8.86
N LEU A 122 2.88 -3.77 -7.81
CA LEU A 122 1.93 -4.64 -7.13
C LEU A 122 2.23 -4.74 -5.63
N ALA A 123 1.19 -4.99 -4.82
CA ALA A 123 1.35 -5.36 -3.42
C ALA A 123 0.32 -6.40 -3.00
N SER A 124 0.74 -7.26 -2.07
CA SER A 124 -0.13 -8.14 -1.29
C SER A 124 0.12 -7.89 0.18
N VAL A 125 -0.94 -7.58 0.92
CA VAL A 125 -0.89 -7.41 2.37
C VAL A 125 -1.87 -8.39 2.97
N ILE A 126 -1.35 -9.38 3.69
CA ILE A 126 -2.13 -10.31 4.50
C ILE A 126 -1.78 -9.98 5.95
N PRO A 127 -2.71 -9.40 6.73
CA PRO A 127 -2.44 -9.07 8.13
C PRO A 127 -2.09 -10.31 8.96
N ASP A 128 -0.98 -10.24 9.71
CA ASP A 128 -0.60 -11.28 10.67
C ASP A 128 -1.52 -11.31 11.89
N ASP A 129 -2.12 -10.16 12.23
CA ASP A 129 -3.10 -10.05 13.32
C ASP A 129 -4.46 -10.59 12.86
N PRO A 130 -4.97 -11.68 13.47
CA PRO A 130 -6.24 -12.28 13.08
C PRO A 130 -7.44 -11.34 13.22
N GLU A 131 -7.40 -10.38 14.16
CA GLU A 131 -8.49 -9.40 14.32
C GLU A 131 -8.51 -8.41 13.14
N VAL A 132 -7.34 -7.97 12.70
CA VAL A 132 -7.20 -7.11 11.51
C VAL A 132 -7.57 -7.90 10.25
N LEU A 133 -7.12 -9.15 10.11
CA LEU A 133 -7.50 -9.99 8.98
C LEU A 133 -9.02 -10.24 8.93
N ALA A 134 -9.68 -10.47 10.07
CA ALA A 134 -11.13 -10.67 10.11
C ALA A 134 -11.91 -9.36 9.82
N SER A 135 -11.43 -8.22 10.32
CA SER A 135 -12.13 -6.93 10.19
C SER A 135 -11.81 -6.15 8.92
N ARG A 136 -10.60 -6.28 8.37
CA ARG A 136 -10.11 -5.55 7.17
C ARG A 136 -9.77 -6.48 6.00
N GLY A 137 -9.62 -7.78 6.22
CA GLY A 137 -9.28 -8.70 5.14
C GLY A 137 -7.83 -8.55 4.62
N ALA A 138 -7.54 -9.35 3.60
CA ALA A 138 -6.29 -9.28 2.85
C ALA A 138 -6.45 -8.36 1.64
N LEU A 139 -5.50 -7.44 1.45
CA LEU A 139 -5.50 -6.46 0.37
C LEU A 139 -4.50 -6.84 -0.72
N PHE A 140 -4.94 -6.72 -1.98
CA PHE A 140 -4.14 -6.90 -3.18
C PHE A 140 -4.29 -5.68 -4.07
N VAL A 141 -3.18 -5.17 -4.62
CA VAL A 141 -3.19 -4.01 -5.50
C VAL A 141 -2.28 -4.28 -6.69
N VAL A 142 -2.74 -3.92 -7.87
CA VAL A 142 -1.96 -3.89 -9.12
C VAL A 142 -2.18 -2.53 -9.78
N ALA A 143 -1.09 -1.92 -10.24
CA ALA A 143 -1.08 -0.60 -10.85
C ALA A 143 -0.16 -0.59 -12.07
N ASP A 144 -0.64 -0.08 -13.19
CA ASP A 144 0.12 0.11 -14.43
C ASP A 144 0.43 1.60 -14.61
N GLY A 145 1.72 1.93 -14.53
CA GLY A 145 2.22 3.29 -14.61
C GLY A 145 2.08 3.89 -16.01
N LEU A 146 1.67 5.16 -16.04
CA LEU A 146 1.42 5.92 -17.25
C LEU A 146 2.25 7.21 -17.23
N GLY A 147 2.96 7.46 -18.32
CA GLY A 147 3.75 8.66 -18.50
C GLY A 147 5.18 8.27 -18.83
N GLY A 148 5.53 8.40 -20.11
CA GLY A 148 6.83 7.97 -20.62
C GLY A 148 8.01 8.50 -19.81
N HIS A 149 9.08 7.69 -19.77
CA HIS A 149 10.20 7.76 -18.83
C HIS A 149 9.81 7.31 -17.40
N LYS A 150 10.64 7.63 -16.39
CA LYS A 150 10.46 7.22 -14.98
C LYS A 150 9.23 7.81 -14.26
N LYS A 151 8.27 8.38 -14.98
CA LYS A 151 7.06 9.00 -14.41
C LYS A 151 6.02 7.94 -14.06
N GLY A 152 5.79 6.96 -14.93
CA GLY A 152 4.86 5.85 -14.67
C GLY A 152 5.28 5.00 -13.46
N GLU A 153 6.55 4.58 -13.39
CA GLU A 153 7.11 3.80 -12.28
C GLU A 153 6.89 4.46 -10.91
N VAL A 154 7.10 5.78 -10.83
CA VAL A 154 6.89 6.53 -9.59
C VAL A 154 5.40 6.63 -9.26
N ALA A 155 4.53 6.80 -10.26
CA ALA A 155 3.09 6.88 -10.06
C ALA A 155 2.52 5.58 -9.50
N SER A 156 2.87 4.43 -10.10
CA SER A 156 2.38 3.12 -9.70
C SER A 156 2.91 2.71 -8.31
N ASP A 157 4.16 3.05 -7.98
CA ASP A 157 4.72 2.86 -6.63
C ASP A 157 4.00 3.68 -5.57
N ILE A 158 3.75 4.97 -5.84
CA ILE A 158 2.98 5.83 -4.94
C ILE A 158 1.57 5.28 -4.77
N ALA A 159 0.91 4.82 -5.84
CA ALA A 159 -0.44 4.28 -5.76
C ALA A 159 -0.53 3.06 -4.86
N VAL A 160 0.29 2.04 -5.11
CA VAL A 160 0.29 0.78 -4.35
C VAL A 160 0.56 1.02 -2.87
N ARG A 161 1.55 1.85 -2.53
CA ARG A 161 1.87 2.18 -1.13
C ARG A 161 0.76 2.99 -0.47
N SER A 162 0.30 4.05 -1.14
CA SER A 162 -0.72 4.95 -0.59
C SER A 162 -2.04 4.23 -0.33
N ILE A 163 -2.46 3.33 -1.24
CA ILE A 163 -3.68 2.54 -1.07
C ILE A 163 -3.52 1.60 0.13
N SER A 164 -2.39 0.89 0.21
CA SER A 164 -2.13 -0.04 1.31
C SER A 164 -2.15 0.67 2.66
N ASP A 165 -1.42 1.78 2.78
CA ASP A 165 -1.33 2.54 4.03
C ASP A 165 -2.66 3.18 4.42
N ALA A 166 -3.32 3.87 3.49
CA ALA A 166 -4.58 4.55 3.77
C ALA A 166 -5.70 3.55 4.11
N TYR A 167 -5.74 2.40 3.43
CA TYR A 167 -6.74 1.37 3.68
C TYR A 167 -6.63 0.80 5.10
N TYR A 168 -5.44 0.43 5.56
CA TYR A 168 -5.29 -0.15 6.90
C TYR A 168 -5.29 0.89 8.04
N GLN A 169 -5.04 2.16 7.75
CA GLN A 169 -5.16 3.24 8.73
C GLN A 169 -6.60 3.71 8.92
N ASP A 170 -7.44 3.54 7.90
CA ASP A 170 -8.84 3.91 7.97
C ASP A 170 -9.61 3.02 8.98
N LYS A 171 -10.53 3.66 9.69
CA LYS A 171 -11.30 3.04 10.79
C LYS A 171 -12.77 2.86 10.42
N HIS A 172 -13.13 3.06 9.17
CA HIS A 172 -14.52 2.92 8.75
C HIS A 172 -14.90 1.44 8.68
N ASP A 173 -16.09 1.08 9.15
CA ASP A 173 -16.51 -0.32 9.22
C ASP A 173 -16.75 -0.92 7.83
N GLU A 174 -17.10 -0.08 6.85
CA GLU A 174 -17.41 -0.52 5.48
C GLU A 174 -16.16 -0.56 4.60
N ILE A 175 -15.81 -1.78 4.15
CA ILE A 175 -14.69 -2.04 3.23
C ILE A 175 -14.81 -1.26 1.91
N PRO A 176 -15.97 -1.20 1.23
CA PRO A 176 -16.14 -0.43 0.00
C PRO A 176 -15.73 1.04 0.14
N ILE A 177 -16.18 1.68 1.23
CA ILE A 177 -15.91 3.09 1.50
C ILE A 177 -14.43 3.29 1.83
N SER A 178 -13.87 2.43 2.68
CA SER A 178 -12.45 2.45 3.03
C SER A 178 -11.56 2.34 1.79
N LEU A 179 -11.90 1.40 0.89
CA LEU A 179 -11.16 1.15 -0.33
C LEU A 179 -11.27 2.32 -1.32
N GLN A 180 -12.48 2.88 -1.49
CA GLN A 180 -12.69 4.08 -2.29
C GLN A 180 -11.87 5.26 -1.76
N GLN A 181 -11.88 5.51 -0.45
CA GLN A 181 -11.11 6.58 0.19
C GLN A 181 -9.61 6.39 0.04
N ALA A 182 -9.12 5.15 0.15
CA ALA A 182 -7.71 4.81 -0.07
C ALA A 182 -7.27 5.12 -1.51
N VAL A 183 -8.09 4.77 -2.51
CA VAL A 183 -7.82 5.09 -3.93
C VAL A 183 -7.86 6.61 -4.16
N GLN A 184 -8.80 7.34 -3.54
CA GLN A 184 -8.81 8.81 -3.61
C GLN A 184 -7.58 9.44 -2.97
N GLN A 185 -7.10 8.89 -1.84
CA GLN A 185 -5.88 9.37 -1.20
C GLN A 185 -4.66 9.13 -2.08
N ALA A 186 -4.58 7.96 -2.73
CA ALA A 186 -3.53 7.68 -3.70
C ALA A 186 -3.57 8.67 -4.89
N ASN A 187 -4.75 8.98 -5.43
CA ASN A 187 -4.91 10.00 -6.47
C ASN A 187 -4.34 11.36 -6.04
N ARG A 188 -4.62 11.79 -4.81
CA ARG A 188 -4.05 13.03 -4.24
C ARG A 188 -2.54 12.96 -4.12
N ASN A 189 -2.00 11.89 -3.56
CA ASN A 189 -0.56 11.73 -3.34
C ASN A 189 0.23 11.73 -4.66
N ILE A 190 -0.29 11.09 -5.71
CA ILE A 190 0.34 11.08 -7.03
C ILE A 190 0.36 12.50 -7.62
N ARG A 191 -0.76 13.23 -7.52
CA ARG A 191 -0.87 14.62 -7.99
C ARG A 191 0.08 15.56 -7.27
N ASP A 192 0.17 15.41 -5.95
CA ASP A 192 1.04 16.23 -5.10
C ASP A 192 2.52 15.96 -5.39
N ALA A 193 2.87 14.73 -5.78
CA ALA A 193 4.21 14.39 -6.23
C ALA A 193 4.50 14.97 -7.62
N ASN A 194 3.60 14.76 -8.60
CA ASN A 194 3.67 15.36 -9.92
C ASN A 194 2.35 15.18 -10.69
N SER A 195 1.72 16.28 -11.13
CA SER A 195 0.45 16.25 -11.89
C SER A 195 0.56 15.70 -13.32
N GLU A 196 1.78 15.46 -13.83
CA GLU A 196 2.03 14.83 -15.14
C GLU A 196 2.25 13.32 -15.05
N MET A 197 2.24 12.76 -13.84
CA MET A 197 2.32 11.32 -13.58
C MET A 197 0.90 10.73 -13.53
N GLY A 198 0.74 9.52 -14.05
CA GLY A 198 -0.52 8.80 -13.92
C GLY A 198 -0.30 7.31 -13.75
N THR A 199 -1.33 6.61 -13.29
CA THR A 199 -1.32 5.14 -13.22
C THR A 199 -2.74 4.63 -13.24
N THR A 200 -2.93 3.41 -13.71
CA THR A 200 -4.15 2.63 -13.43
C THR A 200 -4.08 2.10 -12.00
N CYS A 201 -5.20 1.57 -11.52
CA CYS A 201 -5.26 0.82 -10.28
C CYS A 201 -6.42 -0.16 -10.32
N VAL A 202 -6.11 -1.43 -10.03
CA VAL A 202 -7.10 -2.42 -9.59
C VAL A 202 -6.69 -2.92 -8.22
N ALA A 203 -7.59 -2.81 -7.24
CA ALA A 203 -7.37 -3.26 -5.87
C ALA A 203 -8.47 -4.24 -5.47
N ALA A 204 -8.13 -5.26 -4.71
CA ALA A 204 -9.08 -6.22 -4.19
C ALA A 204 -8.84 -6.47 -2.69
N VAL A 205 -9.91 -6.45 -1.91
CA VAL A 205 -9.91 -6.84 -0.51
C VAL A 205 -10.72 -8.13 -0.37
N LEU A 206 -10.09 -9.18 0.14
CA LEU A 206 -10.77 -10.41 0.52
C LEU A 206 -11.08 -10.39 2.01
N GLN A 207 -12.35 -10.19 2.36
CA GLN A 207 -12.86 -10.25 3.74
C GLN A 207 -13.87 -11.39 3.86
N GLY A 208 -13.53 -12.41 4.65
CA GLY A 208 -14.36 -13.60 4.80
C GLY A 208 -14.57 -14.30 3.46
N ASP A 209 -15.82 -14.35 2.99
CA ASP A 209 -16.27 -14.94 1.72
C ASP A 209 -16.57 -13.90 0.63
N THR A 210 -16.15 -12.67 0.82
CA THR A 210 -16.47 -11.55 -0.07
C THR A 210 -15.19 -10.87 -0.57
N ALA A 211 -15.07 -10.77 -1.89
CA ALA A 211 -14.06 -9.96 -2.55
C ALA A 211 -14.66 -8.60 -2.92
N TYR A 212 -14.07 -7.53 -2.41
CA TYR A 212 -14.39 -6.15 -2.78
C TYR A 212 -13.33 -5.62 -3.74
N ILE A 213 -13.72 -5.18 -4.92
CA ILE A 213 -12.81 -4.73 -5.97
C ILE A 213 -13.01 -3.24 -6.18
N ALA A 214 -11.92 -2.48 -6.20
CA ALA A 214 -11.91 -1.10 -6.69
C ALA A 214 -11.14 -1.03 -8.00
N ASN A 215 -11.71 -0.40 -9.03
CA ASN A 215 -11.05 -0.24 -10.32
C ASN A 215 -10.99 1.21 -10.78
N VAL A 216 -9.83 1.60 -11.31
CA VAL A 216 -9.58 2.85 -12.04
C VAL A 216 -8.59 2.56 -13.16
N GLY A 217 -9.09 2.33 -14.36
CA GLY A 217 -8.28 2.15 -15.57
C GLY A 217 -8.72 0.90 -16.31
N ASP A 218 -7.82 0.33 -17.09
CA ASP A 218 -8.01 -0.87 -17.90
C ASP A 218 -7.24 -2.09 -17.37
N SER A 219 -6.59 -1.97 -16.19
CA SER A 219 -6.21 -3.14 -15.39
C SER A 219 -7.45 -3.88 -14.90
N ARG A 220 -7.34 -5.20 -14.74
CA ARG A 220 -8.51 -6.08 -14.59
C ARG A 220 -8.46 -6.96 -13.35
N ALA A 221 -9.64 -7.27 -12.82
CA ALA A 221 -9.86 -8.29 -11.80
C ALA A 221 -10.81 -9.36 -12.33
N TYR A 222 -10.46 -10.63 -12.11
CA TYR A 222 -11.21 -11.79 -12.53
C TYR A 222 -11.43 -12.76 -11.37
N ILE A 223 -12.57 -13.46 -11.37
CA ILE A 223 -12.73 -14.73 -10.65
C ILE A 223 -12.73 -15.86 -11.66
N VAL A 224 -11.87 -16.85 -11.42
CA VAL A 224 -11.86 -18.12 -12.14
C VAL A 224 -12.46 -19.19 -11.23
N ARG A 225 -13.55 -19.82 -11.68
CA ARG A 225 -14.26 -20.88 -10.95
C ARG A 225 -14.58 -22.03 -11.89
N ASN A 226 -14.07 -23.22 -11.59
CA ASN A 226 -14.31 -24.43 -12.37
C ASN A 226 -14.04 -24.25 -13.89
N GLY A 227 -12.95 -23.57 -14.24
CA GLY A 227 -12.60 -23.26 -15.63
C GLY A 227 -13.42 -22.15 -16.29
N SER A 228 -14.37 -21.54 -15.58
CA SER A 228 -15.10 -20.35 -16.05
C SER A 228 -14.43 -19.09 -15.54
N VAL A 229 -14.07 -18.19 -16.45
CA VAL A 229 -13.52 -16.87 -16.13
C VAL A 229 -14.63 -15.83 -16.15
N LYS A 230 -14.73 -15.06 -15.06
CA LYS A 230 -15.62 -13.91 -14.95
C LYS A 230 -14.80 -12.66 -14.66
N GLN A 231 -14.76 -11.72 -15.59
CA GLN A 231 -14.25 -10.38 -15.34
C GLN A 231 -15.20 -9.62 -14.39
N ILE A 232 -14.67 -9.08 -13.30
CA ILE A 232 -15.43 -8.32 -12.30
C ILE A 232 -15.33 -6.83 -12.57
N SER A 233 -14.12 -6.35 -12.86
CA SER A 233 -13.86 -4.94 -13.15
C SER A 233 -14.42 -4.54 -14.51
N GLN A 234 -14.63 -3.25 -14.69
CA GLN A 234 -14.95 -2.67 -16.00
C GLN A 234 -13.81 -1.78 -16.46
N ASP A 235 -13.36 -2.00 -17.69
CA ASP A 235 -12.28 -1.22 -18.28
C ASP A 235 -12.71 0.22 -18.52
N HIS A 236 -11.87 1.17 -18.14
CA HIS A 236 -12.03 2.59 -18.43
C HIS A 236 -11.19 2.97 -19.65
N SER A 237 -11.64 2.55 -20.83
CA SER A 237 -11.00 2.84 -22.12
C SER A 237 -12.02 3.23 -23.17
N ILE A 238 -11.57 3.93 -24.21
CA ILE A 238 -12.45 4.38 -25.31
C ILE A 238 -13.17 3.18 -25.93
N VAL A 239 -12.44 2.10 -26.18
CA VAL A 239 -13.01 0.89 -26.79
C VAL A 239 -14.04 0.22 -25.87
N ALA A 240 -13.81 0.21 -24.56
CA ALA A 240 -14.77 -0.35 -23.61
C ALA A 240 -16.05 0.49 -23.54
N ASP A 241 -15.93 1.82 -23.60
CA ASP A 241 -17.06 2.74 -23.63
C ASP A 241 -17.86 2.61 -24.94
N GLU A 242 -17.19 2.49 -26.09
CA GLU A 242 -17.81 2.26 -27.40
C GLU A 242 -18.50 0.90 -27.49
N MET A 243 -17.89 -0.16 -26.96
CA MET A 243 -18.51 -1.49 -26.87
C MET A 243 -19.79 -1.44 -26.04
N ARG A 244 -19.75 -0.76 -24.89
CA ARG A 244 -20.89 -0.62 -23.98
C ARG A 244 -22.03 0.19 -24.60
N ALA A 245 -21.70 1.19 -25.42
CA ALA A 245 -22.66 1.95 -26.21
C ALA A 245 -23.21 1.16 -27.42
N GLY A 246 -22.71 -0.06 -27.69
CA GLY A 246 -23.11 -0.88 -28.83
C GLY A 246 -22.59 -0.37 -30.17
N LEU A 247 -21.56 0.50 -30.16
CA LEU A 247 -20.97 1.10 -31.36
C LEU A 247 -20.00 0.14 -32.06
N ILE A 248 -19.33 -0.70 -31.29
CA ILE A 248 -18.38 -1.71 -31.79
C ILE A 248 -18.57 -3.06 -31.09
N THR A 249 -18.19 -4.14 -31.76
CA THR A 249 -18.16 -5.50 -31.20
C THR A 249 -16.85 -5.77 -30.44
N ALA A 250 -16.79 -6.85 -29.66
CA ALA A 250 -15.57 -7.28 -28.98
C ALA A 250 -14.40 -7.53 -29.94
N ASP A 251 -14.67 -8.13 -31.11
CA ASP A 251 -13.64 -8.37 -32.14
C ASP A 251 -13.12 -7.07 -32.76
N GLN A 252 -14.00 -6.07 -32.93
CA GLN A 252 -13.62 -4.75 -33.42
C GLN A 252 -12.78 -3.99 -32.38
N ALA A 253 -13.14 -4.08 -31.10
CA ALA A 253 -12.40 -3.47 -30.00
C ALA A 253 -10.95 -3.97 -29.91
N ARG A 254 -10.73 -5.29 -30.05
CA ARG A 254 -9.39 -5.91 -30.03
C ARG A 254 -8.46 -5.32 -31.09
N ASN A 255 -8.99 -4.98 -32.26
CA ASN A 255 -8.23 -4.45 -33.40
C ASN A 255 -8.33 -2.93 -33.54
N HIS A 256 -8.94 -2.24 -32.58
CA HIS A 256 -9.20 -0.80 -32.69
C HIS A 256 -7.90 0.01 -32.60
N PRO A 257 -7.73 1.06 -33.42
CA PRO A 257 -6.54 1.92 -33.37
C PRO A 257 -6.38 2.65 -32.03
N GLN A 258 -7.48 2.89 -31.32
CA GLN A 258 -7.50 3.58 -30.03
C GLN A 258 -7.65 2.62 -28.83
N ARG A 259 -7.35 1.33 -28.99
CA ARG A 259 -7.52 0.33 -27.92
C ARG A 259 -6.67 0.62 -26.66
N ASN A 260 -5.56 1.33 -26.81
CA ASN A 260 -4.66 1.71 -25.70
C ASN A 260 -5.02 3.08 -25.07
N ILE A 261 -6.16 3.68 -25.44
CA ILE A 261 -6.55 4.98 -24.89
C ILE A 261 -7.51 4.77 -23.71
N ILE A 262 -6.99 5.03 -22.52
CA ILE A 262 -7.75 5.01 -21.27
C ILE A 262 -8.52 6.32 -21.06
N THR A 263 -9.70 6.22 -20.43
CA THR A 263 -10.59 7.36 -20.11
C THR A 263 -10.50 7.79 -18.65
N ARG A 264 -10.00 6.91 -17.77
CA ARG A 264 -9.77 7.19 -16.34
C ARG A 264 -8.42 6.65 -15.87
N CYS A 265 -7.70 7.45 -15.10
CA CYS A 265 -6.47 7.06 -14.40
C CYS A 265 -6.30 7.92 -13.14
N LEU A 266 -5.49 7.44 -12.20
CA LEU A 266 -5.04 8.21 -11.04
C LEU A 266 -3.98 9.23 -11.47
N GLY A 267 -3.86 10.34 -10.74
CA GLY A 267 -2.81 11.35 -10.92
C GLY A 267 -3.19 12.53 -11.83
N THR A 268 -4.21 12.40 -12.68
CA THR A 268 -4.53 13.43 -13.70
C THR A 268 -5.62 14.41 -13.29
N LYS A 269 -6.67 13.95 -12.59
CA LYS A 269 -7.84 14.76 -12.19
C LYS A 269 -7.89 14.95 -10.68
N THR A 270 -8.48 16.07 -10.23
CA THR A 270 -8.61 16.38 -8.79
C THR A 270 -9.33 15.29 -8.01
N GLU A 271 -10.44 14.82 -8.57
CA GLU A 271 -11.18 13.67 -8.09
C GLU A 271 -11.30 12.68 -9.24
N VAL A 272 -11.24 11.40 -8.89
CA VAL A 272 -11.37 10.30 -9.84
C VAL A 272 -12.62 9.50 -9.50
N GLU A 273 -13.36 9.07 -10.51
CA GLU A 273 -14.48 8.16 -10.27
C GLU A 273 -13.92 6.75 -10.06
N VAL A 274 -14.21 6.16 -8.91
CA VAL A 274 -13.74 4.82 -8.53
C VAL A 274 -14.92 3.87 -8.60
N ASP A 275 -14.82 2.87 -9.46
CA ASP A 275 -15.83 1.82 -9.55
C ASP A 275 -15.57 0.78 -8.46
N ILE A 276 -16.58 0.48 -7.65
CA ILE A 276 -16.52 -0.52 -6.59
C ILE A 276 -17.44 -1.69 -6.94
N PHE A 277 -16.91 -2.90 -6.87
CA PHE A 277 -17.62 -4.15 -7.10
C PHE A 277 -17.51 -5.05 -5.87
N SER A 278 -18.46 -5.97 -5.71
CA SER A 278 -18.43 -6.97 -4.64
C SER A 278 -18.88 -8.32 -5.19
N GLU A 279 -18.11 -9.36 -4.94
CA GLU A 279 -18.40 -10.72 -5.42
C GLU A 279 -18.19 -11.74 -4.30
N LYS A 280 -19.05 -12.75 -4.25
CA LYS A 280 -18.91 -13.87 -3.31
C LYS A 280 -17.92 -14.89 -3.85
N VAL A 281 -16.90 -15.19 -3.04
CA VAL A 281 -15.89 -16.20 -3.35
C VAL A 281 -16.20 -17.52 -2.63
N GLN A 282 -15.71 -18.60 -3.21
CA GLN A 282 -15.86 -19.96 -2.73
C GLN A 282 -14.48 -20.62 -2.66
N GLU A 283 -14.39 -21.68 -1.87
CA GLU A 283 -13.18 -22.49 -1.82
C GLU A 283 -12.87 -23.06 -3.22
N GLY A 284 -11.62 -22.91 -3.65
CA GLY A 284 -11.16 -23.31 -4.98
C GLY A 284 -11.23 -22.21 -6.06
N ASP A 285 -11.82 -21.05 -5.75
CA ASP A 285 -11.79 -19.90 -6.66
C ASP A 285 -10.36 -19.32 -6.76
N LEU A 286 -10.02 -18.84 -7.96
CA LEU A 286 -8.84 -18.01 -8.17
C LEU A 286 -9.26 -16.57 -8.41
N LEU A 287 -8.78 -15.66 -7.57
CA LEU A 287 -8.88 -14.22 -7.79
C LEU A 287 -7.61 -13.76 -8.53
N VAL A 288 -7.76 -13.25 -9.74
CA VAL A 288 -6.65 -12.80 -10.59
C VAL A 288 -6.75 -11.30 -10.78
N LEU A 289 -5.71 -10.57 -10.41
CA LEU A 289 -5.53 -9.15 -10.72
C LEU A 289 -4.38 -9.02 -11.71
N CYS A 290 -4.56 -8.25 -12.78
CA CYS A 290 -3.52 -8.07 -13.80
C CYS A 290 -3.58 -6.70 -14.49
N THR A 291 -2.45 -6.29 -15.04
CA THR A 291 -2.34 -5.16 -15.98
C THR A 291 -2.79 -5.58 -17.39
N ASP A 292 -2.90 -4.62 -18.30
CA ASP A 292 -3.27 -4.88 -19.70
C ASP A 292 -2.22 -5.77 -20.42
N GLY A 293 -0.98 -5.79 -19.93
CA GLY A 293 0.11 -6.61 -20.44
C GLY A 293 -0.16 -8.12 -20.39
N LEU A 294 -1.04 -8.58 -19.48
CA LEU A 294 -1.52 -9.96 -19.46
C LEU A 294 -2.78 -10.12 -20.31
N SER A 295 -3.80 -9.29 -20.07
CA SER A 295 -5.13 -9.45 -20.67
C SER A 295 -5.17 -9.14 -22.18
N ALA A 296 -4.14 -8.48 -22.71
CA ALA A 296 -3.96 -8.26 -24.14
C ALA A 296 -3.36 -9.47 -24.88
N VAL A 297 -2.70 -10.40 -24.17
CA VAL A 297 -1.98 -11.53 -24.79
C VAL A 297 -2.54 -12.90 -24.41
N VAL A 298 -3.19 -13.02 -23.26
CA VAL A 298 -3.83 -14.27 -22.79
C VAL A 298 -5.33 -14.11 -22.91
N THR A 299 -6.01 -15.07 -23.55
CA THR A 299 -7.47 -15.04 -23.65
C THR A 299 -8.13 -15.51 -22.35
N ASP A 300 -9.41 -15.17 -22.16
CA ASP A 300 -10.18 -15.62 -21.01
C ASP A 300 -10.26 -17.16 -20.95
N GLU A 301 -10.25 -17.85 -22.10
CA GLU A 301 -10.21 -19.31 -22.15
C GLU A 301 -8.85 -19.90 -21.72
N GLU A 302 -7.75 -19.19 -21.92
CA GLU A 302 -6.42 -19.62 -21.46
C GLU A 302 -6.18 -19.32 -19.98
N LEU A 303 -6.92 -18.36 -19.41
CA LEU A 303 -6.92 -18.03 -17.98
C LEU A 303 -7.69 -19.05 -17.12
N GLY A 304 -8.67 -19.75 -17.70
CA GLY A 304 -9.57 -20.71 -17.03
C GLY A 304 -9.03 -22.13 -16.94
#